data_AF-A0A5C3KJZ1-F1
#
_entry.id   AF-A0A5C3KJZ1-F1
#
_cell.length_a   1.000
_cell.length_b   1.000
_cell.length_c   1.000
_cell.angle_alpha   90.00
_cell.angle_beta   90.00
_cell.angle_gamma   90.00
#
_symmetry.space_group_name_H-M   'P 1'
#
loop_
_entity.id
_entity.type
_entity.pdbx_description
1 polymer ?
#
loop_
_entity_poly.entity_id
_entity_poly.type
_entity_poly.pdbx_seq_one_letter_code
_entity_poly.pdbx_strand_id
1 'polypeptide(L)'
;MRSGKRSGGYSTALVSGLVVFSGFTPVVQAWGAAGHEMIATIAQIHLHPSVLPTICALLDVGISASDDPSDLRYKCHLASVATWADKDRMKMRWSAAMHYVGAVDDFPREHCDYPGPQGWAGTRSINVLDATKNVTRILAEWSGADETHGSSSSSHYVPPYSSRQTYRRAQGKIPSPLEEEALKFLIHFVGDMHQPLHLTGRARGGNSIKVRFGNKQSNLHSVWDTSIPTKLIRTVSSNYSHPLPDAYYADPESSPYFSLRGSSALELGFADDYPGYTPPSSAQIESALRGTIYDSLLRRIMWEGVRERWAVPHQDPTSDEEYSEVDTWGLCPPVSNHSALSTSNEAPQSNADYGNSDGAQAALVPHKEPLAIDPDGPLICPFAWSQPIHTLNCEYIWPAGVDLQSTDEAEEDTAAAYPSRPKSPLLDLDVPSYMGPLEREMVVEKLIAQGGLRLAGILNWLFADWDQ
;
A
#
# COMPACT_ATOMS: atom_id res chain seq x y z
N MET A 1 49.61 50.72 -56.37
CA MET A 1 50.80 49.86 -56.16
C MET A 1 50.69 49.20 -54.78
N ARG A 2 50.89 47.88 -54.73
CA ARG A 2 50.98 46.94 -53.57
C ARG A 2 49.69 46.77 -52.74
N SER A 3 48.92 45.68 -52.89
CA SER A 3 49.15 44.23 -52.64
C SER A 3 48.97 43.84 -51.16
N GLY A 4 48.08 42.86 -50.91
CA GLY A 4 48.04 42.14 -49.63
C GLY A 4 46.72 41.43 -49.31
N LYS A 5 46.49 40.24 -49.90
CA LYS A 5 45.43 39.27 -49.52
C LYS A 5 45.56 38.81 -48.07
N ARG A 6 44.43 38.56 -47.39
CA ARG A 6 44.22 37.32 -46.61
C ARG A 6 42.73 37.04 -46.37
N SER A 7 42.35 35.85 -46.79
CA SER A 7 41.06 35.19 -46.64
C SER A 7 40.85 34.68 -45.22
N GLY A 8 39.65 34.86 -44.67
CA GLY A 8 39.13 34.14 -43.50
C GLY A 8 37.68 33.77 -43.80
N GLY A 9 37.41 32.47 -43.92
CA GLY A 9 36.09 31.94 -44.23
C GLY A 9 35.12 32.10 -43.05
N TYR A 10 33.88 32.49 -43.37
CA TYR A 10 32.78 32.44 -42.43
C TYR A 10 32.22 31.02 -42.40
N SER A 11 32.49 30.30 -41.31
CA SER A 11 31.83 29.03 -41.01
C SER A 11 30.47 29.38 -40.40
N THR A 12 29.39 29.19 -41.18
CA THR A 12 28.02 29.27 -40.69
C THR A 12 27.75 28.07 -39.78
N ALA A 13 27.85 28.27 -38.48
CA ALA A 13 27.37 27.31 -37.50
C ALA A 13 25.84 27.27 -37.54
N LEU A 14 25.28 26.21 -38.11
CA LEU A 14 23.89 25.81 -37.94
C LEU A 14 23.66 25.54 -36.45
N VAL A 15 22.98 26.45 -35.78
CA VAL A 15 22.40 26.19 -34.45
C VAL A 15 21.18 25.31 -34.69
N SER A 16 21.39 24.00 -34.68
CA SER A 16 20.29 23.04 -34.56
C SER A 16 19.60 23.29 -33.23
N GLY A 17 18.40 23.88 -33.29
CA GLY A 17 17.52 24.01 -32.14
C GLY A 17 17.17 22.62 -31.61
N LEU A 18 17.74 22.26 -30.47
CA LEU A 18 17.27 21.15 -29.64
C LEU A 18 15.88 21.56 -29.13
N VAL A 19 14.84 21.13 -29.83
CA VAL A 19 13.48 21.10 -29.29
C VAL A 19 13.49 20.02 -28.23
N VAL A 20 13.76 20.42 -26.98
CA VAL A 20 13.52 19.57 -25.81
C VAL A 20 12.00 19.47 -25.68
N PHE A 21 11.42 18.41 -26.24
CA PHE A 21 10.12 17.96 -25.79
C PHE A 21 10.28 17.53 -24.33
N SER A 22 9.99 18.45 -23.41
CA SER A 22 9.69 18.13 -22.04
C SER A 22 8.37 17.36 -22.03
N GLY A 23 8.44 16.07 -22.35
CA GLY A 23 7.38 15.14 -22.03
C GLY A 23 7.19 15.18 -20.53
N PHE A 24 6.11 15.82 -20.08
CA PHE A 24 5.60 15.62 -18.74
C PHE A 24 5.23 14.13 -18.67
N THR A 25 6.14 13.32 -18.12
CA THR A 25 5.76 11.97 -17.69
C THR A 25 4.61 12.16 -16.71
N PRO A 26 3.43 11.56 -16.93
CA PRO A 26 2.38 11.59 -15.92
C PRO A 26 3.00 11.03 -14.66
N VAL A 27 2.93 11.85 -13.62
CA VAL A 27 3.38 11.47 -12.29
C VAL A 27 2.41 10.41 -11.82
N VAL A 28 2.90 9.18 -11.72
CA VAL A 28 2.26 8.12 -10.95
C VAL A 28 2.38 8.58 -9.49
N GLN A 29 1.30 9.09 -8.93
CA GLN A 29 1.14 9.16 -7.47
C GLN A 29 0.43 7.87 -7.10
N ALA A 30 0.68 7.35 -5.91
CA ALA A 30 -0.32 6.51 -5.28
C ALA A 30 -1.55 7.32 -4.93
N TRP A 31 -2.44 6.79 -4.09
CA TRP A 31 -3.57 7.57 -3.58
C TRP A 31 -3.14 9.02 -3.43
N GLY A 32 -3.81 9.96 -4.10
CA GLY A 32 -3.38 11.36 -4.04
C GLY A 32 -3.28 11.79 -2.58
N ALA A 33 -2.51 12.83 -2.25
CA ALA A 33 -2.15 13.16 -0.86
C ALA A 33 -3.24 12.93 0.21
N ALA A 34 -4.49 13.32 -0.08
CA ALA A 34 -5.65 13.07 0.79
C ALA A 34 -5.92 11.59 1.10
N GLY A 35 -5.80 10.67 0.14
CA GLY A 35 -6.01 9.24 0.37
C GLY A 35 -4.96 8.62 1.29
N HIS A 36 -3.67 8.93 1.10
CA HIS A 36 -2.62 8.53 2.04
C HIS A 36 -2.84 9.09 3.44
N GLU A 37 -3.18 10.39 3.52
CA GLU A 37 -3.46 11.04 4.79
C GLU A 37 -4.67 10.42 5.49
N MET A 38 -5.73 10.06 4.75
CA MET A 38 -6.89 9.34 5.28
C MET A 38 -6.53 7.94 5.79
N ILE A 39 -5.78 7.14 5.02
CA ILE A 39 -5.31 5.80 5.42
C ILE A 39 -4.50 5.89 6.72
N ALA A 40 -3.54 6.81 6.77
CA ALA A 40 -2.71 7.02 7.95
C ALA A 40 -3.50 7.54 9.17
N THR A 41 -4.53 8.38 8.94
CA THR A 41 -5.42 8.85 10.01
C THR A 41 -6.28 7.70 10.55
N ILE A 42 -6.86 6.86 9.67
CA ILE A 42 -7.59 5.66 10.09
C ILE A 42 -6.67 4.72 10.85
N ALA A 43 -5.43 4.52 10.41
CA ALA A 43 -4.48 3.71 11.15
C ALA A 43 -4.29 4.24 12.58
N GLN A 44 -4.07 5.56 12.71
CA GLN A 44 -3.91 6.22 14.01
C GLN A 44 -5.13 6.07 14.93
N ILE A 45 -6.36 6.07 14.39
CA ILE A 45 -7.59 5.80 15.16
C ILE A 45 -7.53 4.43 15.85
N HIS A 46 -6.90 3.43 15.24
CA HIS A 46 -6.91 2.03 15.69
C HIS A 46 -5.60 1.57 16.33
N LEU A 47 -4.70 2.50 16.66
CA LEU A 47 -3.45 2.17 17.35
C LEU A 47 -3.69 1.90 18.84
N HIS A 48 -2.99 0.90 19.36
CA HIS A 48 -2.84 0.69 20.79
C HIS A 48 -2.18 1.93 21.44
N PRO A 49 -2.56 2.35 22.66
CA PRO A 49 -2.10 3.60 23.26
C PRO A 49 -0.58 3.70 23.41
N SER A 50 0.11 2.55 23.56
CA SER A 50 1.57 2.50 23.67
C SER A 50 2.32 2.65 22.34
N VAL A 51 1.65 2.53 21.19
CA VAL A 51 2.28 2.56 19.87
C VAL A 51 2.62 3.98 19.41
N LEU A 52 1.68 4.91 19.56
CA LEU A 52 1.86 6.28 19.06
C LEU A 52 3.11 6.95 19.67
N PRO A 53 3.36 6.93 21.00
CA PRO A 53 4.59 7.48 21.57
C PRO A 53 5.87 6.88 20.97
N THR A 54 5.88 5.57 20.70
CA THR A 54 7.01 4.86 20.08
C THR A 54 7.26 5.35 18.65
N ILE A 55 6.19 5.45 17.84
CA ILE A 55 6.25 6.00 16.49
C ILE A 55 6.78 7.44 16.48
N CYS A 56 6.32 8.26 17.42
CA CYS A 56 6.73 9.66 17.45
C CYS A 56 8.20 9.84 17.82
N ALA A 57 8.72 9.01 18.73
CA ALA A 57 10.14 8.95 19.03
C ALA A 57 10.95 8.46 17.80
N LEU A 58 10.42 7.50 17.05
CA LEU A 58 11.04 6.99 15.82
C LEU A 58 11.14 8.05 14.73
N LEU A 59 10.14 8.92 14.61
CA LEU A 59 10.10 10.01 13.63
C LEU A 59 10.90 11.26 14.03
N ASP A 60 11.65 11.20 15.14
CA ASP A 60 12.36 12.34 15.76
C ASP A 60 11.50 13.61 15.84
N VAL A 61 10.19 13.43 16.08
CA VAL A 61 9.33 14.56 16.40
C VAL A 61 9.78 15.00 17.78
N GLY A 62 10.38 16.19 17.89
CA GLY A 62 11.05 16.71 19.09
C GLY A 62 10.17 16.70 20.33
N ILE A 63 10.05 15.54 20.95
CA ILE A 63 9.20 15.23 22.10
C ILE A 63 10.08 15.24 23.33
N SER A 64 9.73 16.11 24.26
CA SER A 64 10.31 16.08 25.60
C SER A 64 9.51 15.10 26.46
N ALA A 65 10.18 14.39 27.38
CA ALA A 65 9.49 13.60 28.42
C ALA A 65 8.58 14.45 29.34
N SER A 66 8.68 15.78 29.24
CA SER A 66 7.83 16.75 29.92
C SER A 66 6.63 17.23 29.08
N ASP A 67 6.51 16.80 27.83
CA ASP A 67 5.39 17.20 26.97
C ASP A 67 4.09 16.55 27.47
N ASP A 68 2.99 17.31 27.47
CA ASP A 68 1.66 16.78 27.75
C ASP A 68 1.30 15.72 26.68
N PRO A 69 0.78 14.53 27.04
CA PRO A 69 0.21 13.59 26.09
C PRO A 69 -0.81 14.22 25.13
N SER A 70 -1.48 15.31 25.55
CA SER A 70 -2.34 16.11 24.68
C SER A 70 -1.58 16.90 23.61
N ASP A 71 -0.37 17.39 23.90
CA ASP A 71 0.53 18.07 22.95
C ASP A 71 1.15 17.12 21.93
N LEU A 72 1.39 15.86 22.32
CA LEU A 72 1.87 14.82 21.40
C LEU A 72 0.89 14.62 20.24
N ARG A 73 -0.42 14.70 20.49
CA ARG A 73 -1.47 14.56 19.46
C ARG A 73 -1.40 15.65 18.39
N TYR A 74 -0.95 16.86 18.76
CA TYR A 74 -0.82 17.98 17.83
C TYR A 74 0.53 17.97 17.09
N LYS A 75 1.60 17.47 17.74
CA LYS A 75 2.96 17.44 17.17
C LYS A 75 3.22 16.22 16.30
N CYS A 76 2.66 15.06 16.65
CA CYS A 76 2.93 13.78 16.01
C CYS A 76 1.66 13.16 15.46
N HIS A 77 1.63 13.00 14.13
CA HIS A 77 0.49 12.42 13.45
C HIS A 77 0.92 11.69 12.18
N LEU A 78 0.46 10.45 11.99
CA LEU A 78 0.92 9.59 10.88
C LEU A 78 0.65 10.22 9.51
N ALA A 79 -0.51 10.88 9.34
CA ALA A 79 -0.84 11.58 8.08
C ALA A 79 0.22 12.62 7.65
N SER A 80 0.95 13.23 8.59
CA SER A 80 1.97 14.24 8.25
C SER A 80 3.16 13.67 7.44
N VAL A 81 3.42 12.37 7.58
CA VAL A 81 4.52 11.67 6.89
C VAL A 81 4.03 10.74 5.79
N ALA A 82 2.71 10.49 5.69
CA ALA A 82 2.13 9.53 4.75
C ALA A 82 2.40 9.86 3.27
N THR A 83 2.72 11.11 2.94
CA THR A 83 3.01 11.57 1.57
C THR A 83 4.49 11.83 1.32
N TRP A 84 5.37 11.49 2.28
CA TRP A 84 6.80 11.79 2.20
C TRP A 84 7.48 11.12 0.99
N ALA A 85 7.21 9.84 0.75
CA ALA A 85 7.82 9.08 -0.35
C ALA A 85 7.54 9.73 -1.71
N ASP A 86 6.31 10.20 -1.91
CA ASP A 86 5.88 10.90 -3.11
C ASP A 86 6.48 12.32 -3.26
N LYS A 87 6.56 13.07 -2.15
CA LYS A 87 7.14 14.42 -2.12
C LYS A 87 8.62 14.42 -2.46
N ASP A 88 9.35 13.42 -1.97
CA ASP A 88 10.81 13.30 -2.14
C ASP A 88 11.22 12.30 -3.23
N ARG A 89 10.27 11.78 -4.04
CA ARG A 89 10.55 10.78 -5.09
C ARG A 89 11.69 11.12 -6.05
N MET A 90 11.91 12.41 -6.32
CA MET A 90 12.98 12.86 -7.23
C MET A 90 14.37 12.69 -6.61
N LYS A 91 14.46 12.70 -5.28
CA LYS A 91 15.67 12.36 -4.53
C LYS A 91 15.83 10.85 -4.40
N MET A 92 14.72 10.11 -4.38
CA MET A 92 14.66 8.66 -4.20
C MET A 92 14.19 7.93 -5.47
N ARG A 93 14.75 8.28 -6.64
CA ARG A 93 14.29 7.67 -7.92
C ARG A 93 14.40 6.15 -7.96
N TRP A 94 15.27 5.58 -7.13
CA TRP A 94 15.44 4.14 -6.95
C TRP A 94 14.20 3.46 -6.35
N SER A 95 13.36 4.18 -5.59
CA SER A 95 12.16 3.64 -4.96
C SER A 95 10.95 3.65 -5.89
N ALA A 96 11.02 4.24 -7.09
CA ALA A 96 9.85 4.45 -7.95
C ALA A 96 9.09 3.16 -8.28
N ALA A 97 9.80 2.05 -8.54
CA ALA A 97 9.19 0.76 -8.82
C ALA A 97 8.58 0.08 -7.58
N MET A 98 8.85 0.58 -6.38
CA MET A 98 8.33 0.06 -5.12
C MET A 98 6.93 0.59 -4.78
N HIS A 99 6.36 1.48 -5.59
CA HIS A 99 5.01 2.01 -5.37
C HIS A 99 3.92 1.15 -6.02
N TYR A 100 4.27 0.22 -6.90
CA TYR A 100 3.28 -0.58 -7.61
C TYR A 100 3.78 -2.01 -7.85
N VAL A 101 2.87 -2.85 -8.33
CA VAL A 101 3.15 -4.17 -8.88
C VAL A 101 2.30 -4.38 -10.12
N GLY A 102 2.80 -5.14 -11.09
CA GLY A 102 2.05 -5.43 -12.30
C GLY A 102 2.30 -6.85 -12.76
N ALA A 103 1.27 -7.68 -12.74
CA ALA A 103 1.32 -9.02 -13.34
C ALA A 103 1.48 -8.92 -14.86
N VAL A 104 2.32 -9.79 -15.42
CA VAL A 104 2.57 -9.84 -16.88
C VAL A 104 1.33 -10.34 -17.61
N ASP A 105 0.61 -11.27 -17.00
CA ASP A 105 -0.60 -11.88 -17.55
C ASP A 105 -1.87 -11.12 -17.18
N ASP A 106 -1.80 -9.87 -16.72
CA ASP A 106 -2.99 -9.10 -16.37
C ASP A 106 -3.51 -8.27 -17.55
N PHE A 107 -4.76 -8.53 -17.96
CA PHE A 107 -5.45 -7.84 -19.04
C PHE A 107 -6.87 -7.48 -18.61
N PRO A 108 -7.05 -6.44 -17.76
CA PRO A 108 -8.37 -5.96 -17.42
C PRO A 108 -9.07 -5.43 -18.68
N ARG A 109 -10.30 -5.83 -18.98
CA ARG A 109 -11.29 -6.56 -18.15
C ARG A 109 -11.44 -8.06 -18.43
N GLU A 110 -10.56 -8.63 -19.25
CA GLU A 110 -10.69 -9.98 -19.78
C GLU A 110 -10.21 -11.03 -18.76
N HIS A 111 -9.04 -10.81 -18.18
CA HIS A 111 -8.50 -11.65 -17.12
C HIS A 111 -7.60 -10.84 -16.18
N CYS A 112 -7.71 -11.11 -14.88
CA CYS A 112 -6.99 -10.44 -13.80
C CYS A 112 -6.12 -11.47 -13.06
N ASP A 113 -5.15 -12.02 -13.78
CA ASP A 113 -4.20 -12.96 -13.21
C ASP A 113 -3.21 -12.25 -12.29
N TYR A 114 -3.04 -12.76 -11.08
CA TYR A 114 -2.22 -12.12 -10.05
C TYR A 114 -1.44 -13.20 -9.26
N PRO A 115 -0.14 -13.43 -9.54
CA PRO A 115 0.71 -12.74 -10.52
C PRO A 115 0.63 -13.32 -11.95
N GLY A 116 -0.11 -14.41 -12.14
CA GLY A 116 -0.14 -15.18 -13.39
C GLY A 116 1.09 -16.06 -13.62
N PRO A 117 1.06 -16.94 -14.63
CA PRO A 117 2.16 -17.86 -14.94
C PRO A 117 3.52 -17.20 -15.23
N GLN A 118 3.54 -15.99 -15.79
CA GLN A 118 4.75 -15.24 -16.13
C GLN A 118 5.22 -14.34 -14.97
N GLY A 119 4.44 -14.23 -13.90
CA GLY A 119 4.82 -13.50 -12.71
C GLY A 119 4.73 -11.97 -12.86
N TRP A 120 5.59 -11.28 -12.12
CA TRP A 120 5.63 -9.81 -12.11
C TRP A 120 6.45 -9.23 -13.26
N ALA A 121 5.94 -8.15 -13.85
CA ALA A 121 6.70 -7.30 -14.75
C ALA A 121 7.76 -6.49 -13.98
N GLY A 122 8.87 -6.20 -14.66
CA GLY A 122 9.95 -5.38 -14.09
C GLY A 122 11.05 -6.19 -13.41
N THR A 123 11.71 -5.60 -12.42
CA THR A 123 12.82 -6.26 -11.72
C THR A 123 12.26 -7.15 -10.61
N ARG A 124 12.72 -8.41 -10.57
CA ARG A 124 12.32 -9.36 -9.52
C ARG A 124 12.57 -8.75 -8.14
N SER A 125 11.59 -8.90 -7.25
CA SER A 125 11.64 -8.41 -5.87
C SER A 125 11.72 -6.89 -5.69
N ILE A 126 11.44 -6.11 -6.75
CA ILE A 126 11.30 -4.65 -6.67
C ILE A 126 9.89 -4.27 -7.08
N ASN A 127 8.98 -4.35 -6.10
CA ASN A 127 7.58 -3.96 -6.22
C ASN A 127 7.02 -3.60 -4.83
N VAL A 128 5.80 -3.07 -4.79
CA VAL A 128 5.16 -2.63 -3.53
C VAL A 128 4.97 -3.74 -2.50
N LEU A 129 4.71 -4.98 -2.91
CA LEU A 129 4.50 -6.09 -1.98
C LEU A 129 5.82 -6.48 -1.29
N ASP A 130 6.88 -6.63 -2.07
CA ASP A 130 8.21 -6.96 -1.55
C ASP A 130 8.81 -5.80 -0.74
N ALA A 131 8.58 -4.56 -1.17
CA ALA A 131 9.00 -3.37 -0.43
C ALA A 131 8.30 -3.28 0.93
N THR A 132 6.98 -3.52 0.98
CA THR A 132 6.20 -3.53 2.23
C THR A 132 6.71 -4.60 3.20
N LYS A 133 6.98 -5.83 2.72
CA LYS A 133 7.61 -6.88 3.54
C LYS A 133 8.99 -6.47 4.06
N ASN A 134 9.81 -5.87 3.20
CA ASN A 134 11.18 -5.50 3.54
C ASN A 134 11.24 -4.43 4.64
N VAL A 135 10.47 -3.34 4.51
CA VAL A 135 10.45 -2.27 5.53
C VAL A 135 9.80 -2.74 6.83
N THR A 136 8.82 -3.65 6.76
CA THR A 136 8.23 -4.29 7.95
C THR A 136 9.27 -5.09 8.71
N ARG A 137 10.10 -5.87 8.00
CA ARG A 137 11.18 -6.65 8.62
C ARG A 137 12.22 -5.77 9.31
N ILE A 138 12.65 -4.67 8.67
CA ILE A 138 13.58 -3.69 9.28
C ILE A 138 13.01 -3.19 10.62
N LEU A 139 11.72 -2.84 10.65
CA LEU A 139 11.08 -2.35 11.87
C LEU A 139 10.89 -3.45 12.94
N ALA A 140 10.64 -4.70 12.51
CA ALA A 140 10.53 -5.85 13.41
C ALA A 140 11.88 -6.20 14.07
N GLU A 141 12.96 -6.16 13.31
CA GLU A 141 14.34 -6.33 13.82
C GLU A 141 14.68 -5.22 14.83
N TRP A 142 14.29 -3.97 14.54
CA TRP A 142 14.49 -2.85 15.45
C TRP A 142 13.69 -3.00 16.75
N SER A 143 12.39 -3.30 16.64
CA SER A 143 11.50 -3.41 17.79
C SER A 143 11.77 -4.64 18.66
N GLY A 144 12.47 -5.65 18.12
CA GLY A 144 12.70 -6.94 18.76
C GLY A 144 11.56 -7.93 18.54
N ALA A 145 10.60 -7.63 17.65
CA ALA A 145 9.53 -8.54 17.29
C ALA A 145 10.02 -9.78 16.50
N ASP A 146 11.23 -9.73 15.91
CA ASP A 146 11.83 -10.80 15.11
C ASP A 146 12.84 -11.71 15.87
N GLU A 147 13.03 -11.53 17.18
CA GLU A 147 14.10 -12.24 17.95
C GLU A 147 13.86 -13.76 18.20
N THR A 148 12.93 -14.41 17.48
CA THR A 148 12.76 -15.89 17.55
C THR A 148 13.81 -16.67 16.75
N HIS A 149 14.70 -16.00 15.99
CA HIS A 149 15.78 -16.63 15.23
C HIS A 149 17.01 -17.08 16.06
N GLY A 150 16.76 -17.66 17.24
CA GLY A 150 17.76 -18.33 18.07
C GLY A 150 17.74 -19.87 18.02
N SER A 151 16.81 -20.48 17.28
CA SER A 151 16.75 -21.94 17.14
C SER A 151 16.52 -22.34 15.69
N SER A 152 17.44 -23.14 15.16
CA SER A 152 17.33 -23.84 13.89
C SER A 152 16.16 -24.82 13.92
N SER A 153 14.95 -24.35 13.64
CA SER A 153 13.88 -25.16 13.11
C SER A 153 12.85 -24.24 12.48
N SER A 154 12.63 -24.42 11.19
CA SER A 154 11.51 -23.87 10.41
C SER A 154 10.22 -23.85 11.24
N SER A 155 9.87 -22.67 11.76
CA SER A 155 8.62 -22.40 12.44
C SER A 155 8.03 -21.13 11.85
N HIS A 156 7.08 -21.35 10.95
CA HIS A 156 5.95 -20.48 10.61
C HIS A 156 5.38 -19.89 11.92
N TYR A 157 4.81 -18.70 12.08
CA TYR A 157 4.11 -17.70 11.26
C TYR A 157 3.72 -16.60 12.30
N VAL A 158 3.03 -15.53 11.90
CA VAL A 158 2.38 -14.53 12.81
C VAL A 158 2.06 -15.12 14.21
N PRO A 159 2.70 -14.67 15.31
CA PRO A 159 2.53 -15.27 16.62
C PRO A 159 1.06 -15.19 17.07
N PRO A 160 0.47 -16.26 17.66
CA PRO A 160 -0.90 -16.22 18.15
C PRO A 160 -1.06 -15.14 19.23
N TYR A 161 -2.28 -14.61 19.36
CA TYR A 161 -2.64 -13.57 20.35
C TYR A 161 -2.21 -13.98 21.77
N SER A 162 -2.26 -15.28 22.05
CA SER A 162 -1.89 -15.93 23.31
C SER A 162 -0.39 -16.22 23.52
N SER A 163 0.47 -16.07 22.51
CA SER A 163 1.93 -16.31 22.64
C SER A 163 2.75 -15.10 23.11
N ARG A 164 2.12 -14.17 23.84
CA ARG A 164 2.71 -13.00 24.49
C ARG A 164 3.71 -13.37 25.60
N GLN A 165 4.76 -14.11 25.27
CA GLN A 165 5.87 -14.37 26.19
C GLN A 165 6.84 -13.18 26.13
N THR A 166 6.56 -12.14 26.92
CA THR A 166 7.50 -11.13 27.44
C THR A 166 8.73 -10.84 26.56
N TYR A 167 8.54 -10.18 25.40
CA TYR A 167 9.67 -9.65 24.65
C TYR A 167 10.12 -8.33 25.27
N ARG A 168 11.34 -8.32 25.80
CA ARG A 168 11.95 -7.13 26.41
C ARG A 168 12.25 -6.10 25.32
N ARG A 169 11.31 -5.16 25.18
CA ARG A 169 11.45 -3.73 24.83
C ARG A 169 12.79 -3.30 24.21
N ALA A 170 12.68 -2.63 23.06
CA ALA A 170 13.64 -1.65 22.53
C ALA A 170 13.86 -0.41 23.44
N GLN A 171 13.69 -0.52 24.76
CA GLN A 171 13.94 0.57 25.70
C GLN A 171 15.43 0.95 25.67
N GLY A 172 15.71 2.04 24.95
CA GLY A 172 17.06 2.59 24.78
C GLY A 172 17.69 2.38 23.41
N LYS A 173 17.04 1.71 22.45
CA LYS A 173 17.49 1.73 21.04
C LYS A 173 17.15 3.09 20.43
N ILE A 174 18.16 3.83 20.01
CA ILE A 174 17.97 5.08 19.28
C ILE A 174 17.67 4.70 17.82
N PRO A 175 16.53 5.13 17.25
CA PRO A 175 16.22 4.90 15.84
C PRO A 175 17.28 5.55 14.95
N SER A 176 17.76 4.84 13.94
CA SER A 176 18.62 5.42 12.92
C SER A 176 17.75 5.96 11.76
N PRO A 177 18.33 6.73 10.82
CA PRO A 177 17.61 7.16 9.62
C PRO A 177 17.00 6.00 8.82
N LEU A 178 17.56 4.78 8.91
CA LEU A 178 17.03 3.61 8.24
C LEU A 178 15.64 3.24 8.76
N GLU A 179 15.46 3.18 10.08
CA GLU A 179 14.16 2.83 10.67
C GLU A 179 13.14 3.93 10.47
N GLU A 180 13.58 5.19 10.56
CA GLU A 180 12.73 6.35 10.24
C GLU A 180 12.18 6.30 8.81
N GLU A 181 13.07 6.08 7.83
CA GLU A 181 12.67 5.91 6.43
C GLU A 181 11.80 4.66 6.24
N ALA A 182 12.14 3.55 6.88
CA ALA A 182 11.34 2.32 6.81
C ALA A 182 9.91 2.53 7.31
N LEU A 183 9.71 3.27 8.42
CA LEU A 183 8.37 3.60 8.91
C LEU A 183 7.61 4.47 7.90
N LYS A 184 8.25 5.51 7.36
CA LYS A 184 7.61 6.40 6.38
C LYS A 184 7.21 5.64 5.11
N PHE A 185 8.09 4.76 4.63
CA PHE A 185 7.79 3.88 3.51
C PHE A 185 6.68 2.88 3.83
N LEU A 186 6.67 2.27 5.02
CA LEU A 186 5.60 1.34 5.42
C LEU A 186 4.23 2.03 5.39
N ILE A 187 4.12 3.22 5.99
CA ILE A 187 2.88 4.01 5.99
C ILE A 187 2.41 4.30 4.56
N HIS A 188 3.35 4.60 3.65
CA HIS A 188 3.05 4.91 2.26
C HIS A 188 2.64 3.67 1.46
N PHE A 189 3.48 2.63 1.44
CA PHE A 189 3.28 1.42 0.63
C PHE A 189 2.04 0.62 1.01
N VAL A 190 1.67 0.60 2.30
CA VAL A 190 0.37 0.03 2.70
C VAL A 190 -0.78 0.82 2.08
N GLY A 191 -0.64 2.14 1.91
CA GLY A 191 -1.58 2.92 1.11
C GLY A 191 -1.61 2.48 -0.36
N ASP A 192 -0.45 2.43 -1.01
CA ASP A 192 -0.29 2.10 -2.42
C ASP A 192 -0.93 0.75 -2.78
N MET A 193 -0.66 -0.28 -1.98
CA MET A 193 -1.20 -1.63 -2.22
C MET A 193 -2.73 -1.73 -2.09
N HIS A 194 -3.40 -0.69 -1.57
CA HIS A 194 -4.86 -0.59 -1.52
C HIS A 194 -5.45 0.24 -2.66
N GLN A 195 -4.61 0.77 -3.55
CA GLN A 195 -5.04 1.42 -4.78
C GLN A 195 -5.04 0.37 -5.92
N PRO A 196 -6.19 -0.06 -6.46
CA PRO A 196 -6.26 -1.16 -7.41
C PRO A 196 -5.42 -0.98 -8.70
N LEU A 197 -5.29 0.24 -9.20
CA LEU A 197 -4.45 0.58 -10.36
C LEU A 197 -2.95 0.62 -10.05
N HIS A 198 -2.55 0.49 -8.79
CA HIS A 198 -1.17 0.20 -8.38
C HIS A 198 -0.86 -1.30 -8.39
N LEU A 199 -1.89 -2.13 -8.60
CA LEU A 199 -1.78 -3.58 -8.67
C LEU A 199 -1.91 -4.11 -10.10
N THR A 200 -1.80 -3.23 -11.11
CA THR A 200 -1.85 -3.60 -12.54
C THR A 200 -0.71 -2.93 -13.31
N GLY A 201 -0.03 -3.71 -14.14
CA GLY A 201 0.98 -3.20 -15.08
C GLY A 201 0.35 -2.64 -16.36
N ARG A 202 -0.92 -2.97 -16.62
CA ARG A 202 -1.60 -2.67 -17.88
C ARG A 202 -1.72 -1.16 -18.07
N ALA A 203 -1.41 -0.68 -19.28
CA ALA A 203 -1.45 0.74 -19.62
C ALA A 203 -0.72 1.66 -18.60
N ARG A 204 0.38 1.16 -18.00
CA ARG A 204 1.12 1.81 -16.91
C ARG A 204 0.22 2.12 -15.70
N GLY A 205 -0.51 1.12 -15.20
CA GLY A 205 -1.50 1.31 -14.13
C GLY A 205 -2.66 2.20 -14.57
N GLY A 206 -3.05 2.19 -15.85
CA GLY A 206 -4.08 3.09 -16.39
C GLY A 206 -3.63 4.55 -16.65
N ASN A 207 -2.36 4.92 -16.43
CA ASN A 207 -1.85 6.26 -16.74
C ASN A 207 -1.93 6.61 -18.24
N SER A 208 -1.83 5.61 -19.12
CA SER A 208 -1.97 5.78 -20.56
C SER A 208 -3.42 5.92 -21.03
N ILE A 209 -4.40 5.67 -20.16
CA ILE A 209 -5.82 5.71 -20.52
C ILE A 209 -6.37 7.11 -20.29
N LYS A 210 -6.56 7.87 -21.38
CA LYS A 210 -7.11 9.23 -21.30
C LYS A 210 -8.62 9.19 -21.10
N VAL A 211 -9.09 9.93 -20.11
CA VAL A 211 -10.51 10.02 -19.73
C VAL A 211 -10.86 11.46 -19.37
N ARG A 212 -12.15 11.69 -19.12
CA ARG A 212 -12.67 12.90 -18.51
C ARG A 212 -13.28 12.53 -17.14
N PHE A 213 -13.22 13.46 -16.20
CA PHE A 213 -13.95 13.38 -14.93
C PHE A 213 -14.63 14.72 -14.69
N GLY A 214 -15.93 14.77 -14.97
CA GLY A 214 -16.68 16.02 -14.99
C GLY A 214 -16.10 16.93 -16.07
N ASN A 215 -15.90 18.23 -15.83
CA ASN A 215 -15.40 19.12 -16.89
C ASN A 215 -13.87 19.06 -17.13
N LYS A 216 -13.16 18.09 -16.55
CA LYS A 216 -11.68 18.03 -16.59
C LYS A 216 -11.18 16.79 -17.32
N GLN A 217 -10.25 16.98 -18.27
CA GLN A 217 -9.49 15.88 -18.84
C GLN A 217 -8.48 15.34 -17.81
N SER A 218 -8.28 14.02 -17.79
CA SER A 218 -7.40 13.31 -16.87
C SER A 218 -6.92 11.99 -17.51
N ASN A 219 -6.40 11.09 -16.69
CA ASN A 219 -6.21 9.68 -17.02
C ASN A 219 -6.85 8.79 -15.94
N LEU A 220 -7.09 7.51 -16.25
CA LEU A 220 -7.79 6.58 -15.35
C LEU A 220 -7.12 6.50 -13.97
N HIS A 221 -5.79 6.42 -13.93
CA HIS A 221 -5.01 6.39 -12.70
C HIS A 221 -5.28 7.61 -11.80
N SER A 222 -5.10 8.81 -12.34
CA SER A 222 -5.32 10.05 -11.59
C SER A 222 -6.79 10.29 -11.21
N VAL A 223 -7.74 9.67 -11.92
CA VAL A 223 -9.15 9.68 -11.49
C VAL A 223 -9.32 8.91 -10.18
N TRP A 224 -8.76 7.71 -10.10
CA TRP A 224 -8.82 6.87 -8.90
C TRP A 224 -8.00 7.42 -7.73
N ASP A 225 -6.76 7.86 -7.98
CA ASP A 225 -5.91 8.39 -6.91
C ASP A 225 -6.50 9.66 -6.29
N THR A 226 -7.01 10.57 -7.14
CA THR A 226 -7.23 11.95 -6.72
C THR A 226 -8.66 12.40 -6.95
N SER A 227 -9.21 12.19 -8.14
CA SER A 227 -10.47 12.85 -8.53
C SER A 227 -11.66 12.29 -7.76
N ILE A 228 -11.75 10.97 -7.62
CA ILE A 228 -12.82 10.30 -6.87
C ILE A 228 -12.73 10.63 -5.38
N PRO A 229 -11.59 10.41 -4.67
CA PRO A 229 -11.48 10.81 -3.26
C PRO A 229 -11.80 12.30 -3.03
N THR A 230 -11.32 13.19 -3.91
CA THR A 230 -11.63 14.62 -3.82
C THR A 230 -13.12 14.90 -3.99
N LYS A 231 -13.82 14.18 -4.89
CA LYS A 231 -15.27 14.30 -5.03
C LYS A 231 -15.97 13.86 -3.76
N LEU A 232 -15.64 12.67 -3.24
CA LEU A 232 -16.24 12.13 -2.01
C LEU A 232 -16.07 13.08 -0.81
N ILE A 233 -14.89 13.67 -0.65
CA ILE A 233 -14.62 14.69 0.38
C ILE A 233 -15.56 15.91 0.23
N ARG A 234 -15.83 16.36 -1.00
CA ARG A 234 -16.67 17.54 -1.25
C ARG A 234 -18.16 17.27 -1.16
N THR A 235 -18.58 16.04 -1.42
CA THR A 235 -20.00 15.65 -1.49
C THR A 235 -20.49 14.91 -0.25
N VAL A 236 -19.61 14.68 0.74
CA VAL A 236 -20.01 14.08 2.01
C VAL A 236 -21.11 14.90 2.68
N SER A 237 -22.10 14.20 3.24
CA SER A 237 -23.25 14.84 3.90
C SER A 237 -22.80 15.73 5.05
N SER A 238 -23.47 16.87 5.23
CA SER A 238 -23.25 17.78 6.36
C SER A 238 -23.49 17.12 7.72
N ASN A 239 -24.20 15.98 7.77
CA ASN A 239 -24.39 15.19 8.99
C ASN A 239 -23.07 14.74 9.63
N TYR A 240 -21.98 14.65 8.85
CA TYR A 240 -20.64 14.27 9.32
C TYR A 240 -19.74 15.48 9.60
N SER A 241 -20.31 16.69 9.74
CA SER A 241 -19.55 17.91 10.08
C SER A 241 -19.30 18.06 11.58
N HIS A 242 -19.90 17.20 12.40
CA HIS A 242 -19.81 17.22 13.86
C HIS A 242 -19.38 15.86 14.38
N PRO A 243 -18.85 15.78 15.61
CA PRO A 243 -18.53 14.52 16.25
C PRO A 243 -19.69 13.53 16.20
N LEU A 244 -19.34 12.26 15.96
CA LEU A 244 -20.31 11.16 15.92
C LEU A 244 -20.91 10.95 17.32
N PRO A 245 -22.13 10.41 17.44
CA PRO A 245 -22.65 10.03 18.73
C PRO A 245 -21.88 8.81 19.28
N ASP A 246 -21.74 8.75 20.60
CA ASP A 246 -21.32 7.54 21.31
C ASP A 246 -22.55 6.64 21.45
N ALA A 247 -22.72 5.71 20.52
CA ALA A 247 -23.89 4.84 20.46
C ALA A 247 -23.53 3.35 20.48
N TYR A 248 -22.31 3.00 20.91
CA TYR A 248 -21.83 1.63 20.85
C TYR A 248 -21.65 1.04 22.25
N TYR A 249 -22.31 -0.08 22.51
CA TYR A 249 -21.99 -0.94 23.65
C TYR A 249 -20.77 -1.75 23.26
N ALA A 250 -19.59 -1.31 23.71
CA ALA A 250 -18.39 -2.14 23.59
C ALA A 250 -18.57 -3.38 24.47
N ASP A 251 -18.27 -4.54 23.91
CA ASP A 251 -18.04 -5.74 24.72
C ASP A 251 -16.81 -5.45 25.61
N PRO A 252 -16.89 -5.57 26.94
CA PRO A 252 -15.75 -5.33 27.82
C PRO A 252 -14.57 -6.27 27.57
N GLU A 253 -14.78 -7.42 26.91
CA GLU A 253 -13.70 -8.33 26.58
C GLU A 253 -13.00 -7.92 25.28
N SER A 254 -13.66 -7.15 24.40
CA SER A 254 -13.16 -6.80 23.06
C SER A 254 -12.25 -5.57 23.00
N SER A 255 -11.41 -5.50 21.96
CA SER A 255 -10.46 -4.39 21.78
C SER A 255 -10.83 -3.50 20.60
N PRO A 256 -10.77 -2.16 20.75
CA PRO A 256 -10.89 -1.23 19.63
C PRO A 256 -9.60 -1.07 18.83
N TYR A 257 -8.54 -1.81 19.18
CA TYR A 257 -7.25 -1.78 18.51
C TYR A 257 -7.16 -2.95 17.54
N PHE A 258 -6.90 -2.64 16.27
CA PHE A 258 -6.91 -3.65 15.23
C PHE A 258 -5.68 -4.56 15.32
N SER A 259 -5.85 -5.87 15.11
CA SER A 259 -4.78 -6.87 15.17
C SER A 259 -4.75 -7.74 13.91
N LEU A 260 -3.56 -8.17 13.50
CA LEU A 260 -3.38 -9.16 12.43
C LEU A 260 -3.68 -10.56 12.97
N ARG A 261 -4.15 -11.47 12.09
CA ARG A 261 -4.49 -12.86 12.44
C ARG A 261 -3.83 -13.84 11.47
N GLY A 262 -3.27 -14.94 11.97
CA GLY A 262 -2.69 -16.03 11.15
C GLY A 262 -3.62 -17.25 11.03
N SER A 263 -3.51 -18.04 9.96
CA SER A 263 -4.38 -19.22 9.73
C SER A 263 -4.20 -20.40 10.68
N SER A 264 -3.08 -20.52 11.41
CA SER A 264 -2.91 -21.58 12.42
C SER A 264 -3.88 -21.44 13.61
N ALA A 265 -4.60 -20.32 13.72
CA ALA A 265 -5.65 -20.10 14.70
C ALA A 265 -6.92 -20.96 14.44
N LEU A 266 -7.17 -21.38 13.19
CA LEU A 266 -8.36 -22.18 12.86
C LEU A 266 -8.13 -23.70 12.94
N GLU A 267 -6.89 -24.18 12.78
CA GLU A 267 -6.61 -25.63 12.71
C GLU A 267 -6.15 -26.28 14.02
N LEU A 268 -5.70 -25.52 15.02
CA LEU A 268 -5.07 -26.10 16.21
C LEU A 268 -5.97 -26.25 17.45
N GLY A 269 -7.24 -25.87 17.41
CA GLY A 269 -8.15 -26.04 18.57
C GLY A 269 -7.68 -25.31 19.84
N PHE A 270 -6.68 -24.44 19.73
CA PHE A 270 -6.46 -23.36 20.68
C PHE A 270 -7.55 -22.35 20.38
N ALA A 271 -8.61 -22.34 21.19
CA ALA A 271 -9.51 -21.21 21.26
C ALA A 271 -8.65 -19.99 21.60
N ASP A 272 -8.22 -19.25 20.58
CA ASP A 272 -7.61 -17.95 20.81
C ASP A 272 -8.73 -17.09 21.39
N ASP A 273 -8.51 -16.64 22.62
CA ASP A 273 -9.32 -15.66 23.35
C ASP A 273 -9.15 -14.29 22.65
N TYR A 274 -9.38 -14.26 21.33
CA TYR A 274 -9.43 -13.03 20.55
C TYR A 274 -10.88 -12.54 20.64
N PRO A 275 -11.12 -11.49 21.42
CA PRO A 275 -12.47 -11.08 21.79
C PRO A 275 -13.23 -10.34 20.67
N GLY A 276 -12.77 -10.48 19.42
CA GLY A 276 -13.30 -9.77 18.26
C GLY A 276 -12.77 -8.34 18.14
N TYR A 277 -12.81 -7.80 16.92
CA TYR A 277 -12.59 -6.37 16.70
C TYR A 277 -13.83 -5.60 17.13
N THR A 278 -13.65 -4.56 17.94
CA THR A 278 -14.74 -3.63 18.26
C THR A 278 -14.53 -2.28 17.58
N PRO A 279 -15.55 -1.74 16.91
CA PRO A 279 -15.43 -0.42 16.31
C PRO A 279 -15.04 0.68 17.33
N PRO A 280 -14.18 1.65 16.95
CA PRO A 280 -13.68 2.67 17.86
C PRO A 280 -14.79 3.60 18.36
N SER A 281 -14.66 4.13 19.58
CA SER A 281 -15.58 5.15 20.16
C SER A 281 -15.51 6.49 19.43
N SER A 282 -16.49 7.38 19.63
CA SER A 282 -16.47 8.69 18.96
C SER A 282 -15.27 9.51 19.44
N ALA A 283 -15.01 9.48 20.76
CA ALA A 283 -13.84 10.12 21.35
C ALA A 283 -12.52 9.62 20.73
N GLN A 284 -12.40 8.31 20.45
CA GLN A 284 -11.21 7.75 19.82
C GLN A 284 -11.05 8.24 18.38
N ILE A 285 -12.14 8.25 17.59
CA ILE A 285 -12.14 8.79 16.22
C ILE A 285 -11.70 10.26 16.25
N GLU A 286 -12.38 11.09 17.04
CA GLU A 286 -12.10 12.54 17.13
C GLU A 286 -10.68 12.83 17.62
N SER A 287 -10.09 11.95 18.43
CA SER A 287 -8.72 12.14 18.94
C SER A 287 -7.63 12.07 17.86
N ALA A 288 -7.92 11.45 16.72
CA ALA A 288 -7.03 11.39 15.56
C ALA A 288 -7.39 12.44 14.48
N LEU A 289 -8.54 13.12 14.59
CA LEU A 289 -8.92 14.14 13.61
C LEU A 289 -8.23 15.47 13.90
N ARG A 290 -7.89 16.22 12.84
CA ARG A 290 -7.05 17.44 12.93
C ARG A 290 -7.72 18.71 12.43
N GLY A 291 -9.01 18.65 12.10
CA GLY A 291 -9.71 19.73 11.40
C GLY A 291 -9.33 19.80 9.92
N THR A 292 -9.03 18.65 9.30
CA THR A 292 -8.68 18.60 7.88
C THR A 292 -9.92 18.58 7.00
N ILE A 293 -9.73 18.80 5.69
CA ILE A 293 -10.83 18.79 4.72
C ILE A 293 -11.52 17.42 4.61
N TYR A 294 -10.82 16.32 4.96
CA TYR A 294 -11.33 14.96 4.80
C TYR A 294 -11.96 14.39 6.08
N ASP A 295 -11.95 15.14 7.20
CA ASP A 295 -12.45 14.65 8.50
C ASP A 295 -13.92 14.19 8.43
N SER A 296 -14.77 14.92 7.71
CA SER A 296 -16.17 14.52 7.51
C SER A 296 -16.31 13.21 6.73
N LEU A 297 -15.44 12.97 5.75
CA LEU A 297 -15.42 11.69 5.06
C LEU A 297 -14.97 10.57 6.00
N LEU A 298 -13.92 10.78 6.81
CA LEU A 298 -13.47 9.79 7.79
C LEU A 298 -14.56 9.44 8.81
N ARG A 299 -15.30 10.45 9.32
CA ARG A 299 -16.46 10.19 10.19
C ARG A 299 -17.50 9.31 9.50
N ARG A 300 -17.80 9.57 8.23
CA ARG A 300 -18.71 8.73 7.44
C ARG A 300 -18.19 7.30 7.26
N ILE A 301 -16.91 7.12 6.93
CA ILE A 301 -16.28 5.79 6.78
C ILE A 301 -16.37 5.02 8.09
N MET A 302 -16.07 5.66 9.22
CA MET A 302 -16.16 5.02 10.52
C MET A 302 -17.60 4.68 10.90
N TRP A 303 -18.55 5.56 10.59
CA TRP A 303 -19.97 5.38 10.95
C TRP A 303 -20.69 4.38 10.05
N GLU A 304 -20.88 4.69 8.76
CA GLU A 304 -21.66 3.85 7.82
C GLU A 304 -20.91 2.56 7.44
N GLY A 305 -19.58 2.59 7.54
CA GLY A 305 -18.71 1.48 7.15
C GLY A 305 -18.30 0.63 8.34
N VAL A 306 -17.28 1.08 9.08
CA VAL A 306 -16.59 0.28 10.11
C VAL A 306 -17.49 -0.06 11.30
N ARG A 307 -18.44 0.79 11.69
CA ARG A 307 -19.40 0.52 12.78
C ARG A 307 -20.66 -0.19 12.33
N GLU A 308 -21.04 -0.02 11.08
CA GLU A 308 -22.27 -0.58 10.52
C GLU A 308 -21.91 -1.62 9.47
N ARG A 309 -21.88 -1.24 8.18
CA ARG A 309 -21.88 -2.16 7.03
C ARG A 309 -20.87 -3.31 7.11
N TRP A 310 -19.65 -3.05 7.61
CA TRP A 310 -18.57 -4.06 7.63
C TRP A 310 -18.38 -4.73 8.98
N ALA A 311 -18.98 -4.19 10.05
CA ALA A 311 -18.96 -4.78 11.39
C ALA A 311 -20.16 -5.70 11.66
N VAL A 312 -21.16 -5.76 10.77
CA VAL A 312 -22.27 -6.72 10.92
C VAL A 312 -21.71 -8.15 10.85
N PRO A 313 -21.87 -8.96 11.91
CA PRO A 313 -21.41 -10.32 11.88
C PRO A 313 -22.22 -11.17 10.89
N HIS A 314 -21.54 -12.05 10.17
CA HIS A 314 -22.15 -13.05 9.30
C HIS A 314 -22.03 -14.42 9.95
N GLN A 315 -23.12 -15.19 9.92
CA GLN A 315 -23.12 -16.58 10.37
C GLN A 315 -22.40 -17.45 9.34
N ASP A 316 -21.36 -18.17 9.78
CA ASP A 316 -20.69 -19.17 8.95
C ASP A 316 -21.70 -20.29 8.57
N PRO A 317 -21.87 -20.63 7.29
CA PRO A 317 -22.70 -21.77 6.89
C PRO A 317 -22.16 -23.13 7.38
N THR A 318 -20.90 -23.17 7.81
CA THR A 318 -20.14 -24.39 8.13
C THR A 318 -19.67 -24.48 9.59
N SER A 319 -19.88 -23.42 10.39
CA SER A 319 -19.56 -23.39 11.82
C SER A 319 -20.59 -22.56 12.61
N ASP A 320 -20.57 -22.67 13.94
CA ASP A 320 -21.38 -21.80 14.82
C ASP A 320 -20.71 -20.43 15.07
N GLU A 321 -19.60 -20.11 14.37
CA GLU A 321 -18.87 -18.85 14.55
C GLU A 321 -19.51 -17.71 13.75
N GLU A 322 -19.61 -16.54 14.38
CA GLU A 322 -20.09 -15.30 13.77
C GLU A 322 -18.89 -14.36 13.61
N TYR A 323 -18.58 -13.96 12.37
CA TYR A 323 -17.46 -13.05 12.09
C TYR A 323 -17.93 -11.85 11.28
N SER A 324 -17.43 -10.67 11.62
CA SER A 324 -17.66 -9.49 10.79
C SER A 324 -16.71 -9.47 9.59
N GLU A 325 -17.07 -8.72 8.56
CA GLU A 325 -16.18 -8.56 7.41
C GLU A 325 -14.83 -7.96 7.83
N VAL A 326 -14.85 -6.98 8.74
CA VAL A 326 -13.64 -6.32 9.27
C VAL A 326 -12.72 -7.30 9.97
N ASP A 327 -13.25 -8.29 10.69
CA ASP A 327 -12.44 -9.33 11.37
C ASP A 327 -11.60 -10.14 10.38
N THR A 328 -12.04 -10.24 9.13
CA THR A 328 -11.32 -10.99 8.08
C THR A 328 -10.20 -10.18 7.41
N TRP A 329 -10.22 -8.85 7.52
CA TRP A 329 -9.31 -7.98 6.75
C TRP A 329 -7.85 -8.11 7.15
N GLY A 330 -7.57 -8.56 8.38
CA GLY A 330 -6.23 -8.80 8.91
C GLY A 330 -5.74 -10.25 8.79
N LEU A 331 -6.52 -11.14 8.16
CA LEU A 331 -6.16 -12.55 8.02
C LEU A 331 -5.05 -12.74 6.98
N CYS A 332 -4.09 -13.60 7.32
CA CYS A 332 -3.10 -14.12 6.39
C CYS A 332 -3.28 -15.63 6.20
N PRO A 333 -3.31 -16.15 4.95
CA PRO A 333 -3.51 -17.58 4.65
C PRO A 333 -2.37 -18.42 5.22
N PRO A 334 -2.53 -19.75 5.44
CA PRO A 334 -1.43 -20.56 5.93
C PRO A 334 -0.37 -20.68 4.84
N VAL A 335 0.91 -20.64 5.23
CA VAL A 335 2.00 -20.98 4.31
C VAL A 335 1.82 -22.43 3.87
N SER A 336 1.57 -22.65 2.59
CA SER A 336 1.41 -24.01 2.06
C SER A 336 2.74 -24.77 2.19
N ASN A 337 2.74 -25.84 2.99
CA ASN A 337 3.85 -26.79 3.11
C ASN A 337 4.08 -27.53 1.78
N HIS A 338 4.73 -26.89 0.81
CA HIS A 338 5.16 -27.53 -0.42
C HIS A 338 6.57 -28.16 -0.33
N SER A 339 7.10 -28.37 0.87
CA SER A 339 8.38 -29.05 1.09
C SER A 339 8.30 -30.59 1.11
N ALA A 340 7.15 -31.21 0.87
CA ALA A 340 6.97 -32.67 1.02
C ALA A 340 6.91 -33.50 -0.29
N LEU A 341 7.40 -32.99 -1.43
CA LEU A 341 7.51 -33.84 -2.63
C LEU A 341 8.74 -33.53 -3.51
N SER A 342 9.94 -33.78 -2.98
CA SER A 342 11.11 -34.07 -3.84
C SER A 342 12.07 -35.07 -3.17
N THR A 343 11.55 -36.19 -2.68
CA THR A 343 12.39 -37.36 -2.38
C THR A 343 12.67 -38.13 -3.67
N SER A 344 13.76 -37.78 -4.35
CA SER A 344 14.71 -38.70 -4.99
C SER A 344 15.52 -37.93 -6.02
N ASN A 345 16.75 -37.58 -5.67
CA ASN A 345 17.94 -37.88 -6.47
C ASN A 345 19.16 -37.38 -5.72
N GLU A 346 20.06 -38.31 -5.40
CA GLU A 346 21.36 -38.06 -4.81
C GLU A 346 22.15 -37.05 -5.66
N ALA A 347 22.54 -35.92 -5.07
CA ALA A 347 23.54 -35.05 -5.65
C ALA A 347 24.94 -35.52 -5.18
N PRO A 348 25.91 -35.71 -6.10
CA PRO A 348 27.26 -36.14 -5.72
C PRO A 348 28.01 -34.98 -5.05
N GLN A 349 28.68 -35.31 -3.94
CA GLN A 349 29.59 -34.43 -3.23
C GLN A 349 30.71 -33.95 -4.17
N SER A 350 30.91 -32.63 -4.25
CA SER A 350 32.17 -32.07 -4.72
C SER A 350 32.68 -31.01 -3.75
N ASN A 351 33.87 -31.28 -3.22
CA ASN A 351 34.68 -30.40 -2.39
C ASN A 351 35.34 -29.31 -3.25
N ALA A 352 35.24 -28.05 -2.84
CA ALA A 352 36.17 -26.96 -3.19
C ALA A 352 36.00 -25.86 -2.12
N ASP A 353 36.82 -25.86 -1.08
CA ASP A 353 38.12 -25.17 -0.92
C ASP A 353 37.99 -23.65 -0.84
N TYR A 354 38.39 -23.13 0.33
CA TYR A 354 38.22 -21.75 0.79
C TYR A 354 39.35 -20.87 0.23
N GLY A 355 39.00 -19.81 -0.52
CA GLY A 355 39.92 -18.80 -1.01
C GLY A 355 39.40 -17.38 -0.74
N ASN A 356 40.18 -16.62 0.03
CA ASN A 356 39.90 -15.31 0.61
C ASN A 356 39.91 -14.15 -0.41
N SER A 357 38.85 -13.31 -0.48
CA SER A 357 38.94 -11.86 -0.81
C SER A 357 37.60 -11.11 -0.59
N ASP A 358 37.68 -10.02 0.17
CA ASP A 358 36.86 -8.80 0.22
C ASP A 358 35.32 -8.89 0.28
N GLY A 359 34.81 -8.65 1.51
CA GLY A 359 33.39 -8.48 1.82
C GLY A 359 32.85 -7.12 1.37
N ALA A 360 31.80 -7.17 0.53
CA ALA A 360 30.70 -6.19 0.38
C ALA A 360 29.86 -6.43 -0.90
N GLN A 361 30.19 -7.40 -1.77
CA GLN A 361 29.52 -7.56 -3.07
C GLN A 361 29.07 -8.98 -3.43
N ALA A 362 28.98 -9.90 -2.46
CA ALA A 362 28.67 -11.31 -2.72
C ALA A 362 27.22 -11.76 -2.39
N ALA A 363 26.27 -10.83 -2.19
CA ALA A 363 24.87 -11.17 -1.85
C ALA A 363 23.87 -11.09 -3.02
N LEU A 364 24.35 -11.17 -4.28
CA LEU A 364 23.51 -11.01 -5.49
C LEU A 364 23.75 -12.12 -6.53
N VAL A 365 23.90 -13.38 -6.11
CA VAL A 365 23.91 -14.51 -7.05
C VAL A 365 22.47 -14.97 -7.32
N PRO A 366 21.97 -14.96 -8.57
CA PRO A 366 20.63 -15.45 -8.86
C PRO A 366 20.64 -16.98 -8.80
N HIS A 367 19.86 -17.56 -7.88
CA HIS A 367 19.55 -18.98 -7.93
C HIS A 367 18.75 -19.28 -9.21
N LYS A 368 19.32 -20.17 -10.03
CA LYS A 368 18.70 -20.80 -11.20
C LYS A 368 17.82 -21.94 -10.70
N GLU A 369 16.53 -21.87 -11.02
CA GLU A 369 15.39 -22.78 -10.76
C GLU A 369 14.26 -21.99 -10.06
N PRO A 370 13.01 -21.99 -10.58
CA PRO A 370 11.91 -21.25 -9.99
C PRO A 370 11.49 -21.94 -8.69
N LEU A 371 12.10 -21.53 -7.57
CA LEU A 371 11.55 -21.81 -6.25
C LEU A 371 10.07 -21.41 -6.26
N ALA A 372 9.21 -22.29 -5.74
CA ALA A 372 7.83 -21.94 -5.42
C ALA A 372 7.89 -20.68 -4.54
N ILE A 373 7.49 -19.55 -5.12
CA ILE A 373 7.47 -18.27 -4.45
C ILE A 373 6.38 -18.44 -3.40
N ASP A 374 6.72 -18.49 -2.12
CA ASP A 374 5.80 -18.02 -1.09
C ASP A 374 5.75 -16.49 -1.29
N PRO A 375 4.70 -15.95 -1.94
CA PRO A 375 4.68 -14.53 -2.29
C PRO A 375 4.47 -13.67 -1.03
N ASP A 376 3.95 -14.29 0.03
CA ASP A 376 3.81 -13.70 1.34
C ASP A 376 5.01 -14.07 2.22
N GLY A 377 5.37 -13.17 3.12
CA GLY A 377 6.48 -13.38 4.04
C GLY A 377 6.00 -13.99 5.36
N PRO A 378 6.91 -14.29 6.29
CA PRO A 378 6.52 -14.84 7.59
C PRO A 378 5.83 -13.81 8.51
N LEU A 379 6.01 -12.51 8.24
CA LEU A 379 5.56 -11.42 9.12
C LEU A 379 4.19 -10.85 8.74
N ILE A 380 3.96 -10.67 7.45
CA ILE A 380 2.75 -10.06 6.87
C ILE A 380 2.48 -10.66 5.49
N CYS A 381 1.23 -10.53 5.01
CA CYS A 381 0.78 -11.10 3.75
C CYS A 381 0.26 -10.08 2.71
N PRO A 382 1.10 -9.15 2.20
CA PRO A 382 0.67 -8.18 1.20
C PRO A 382 0.07 -8.77 -0.07
N PHE A 383 0.50 -9.95 -0.51
CA PHE A 383 -0.04 -10.61 -1.69
C PHE A 383 -1.49 -11.05 -1.44
N ALA A 384 -1.76 -11.80 -0.37
CA ALA A 384 -3.12 -12.21 -0.01
C ALA A 384 -4.08 -11.01 0.17
N TRP A 385 -3.59 -9.92 0.74
CA TRP A 385 -4.37 -8.70 0.94
C TRP A 385 -4.68 -7.91 -0.33
N SER A 386 -3.75 -7.92 -1.29
CA SER A 386 -3.85 -7.17 -2.54
C SER A 386 -4.57 -7.95 -3.65
N GLN A 387 -4.57 -9.29 -3.61
CA GLN A 387 -5.23 -10.12 -4.62
C GLN A 387 -6.73 -9.78 -4.82
N PRO A 388 -7.59 -9.71 -3.78
CA PRO A 388 -9.00 -9.33 -3.98
C PRO A 388 -9.16 -7.87 -4.45
N ILE A 389 -8.22 -6.99 -4.10
CA ILE A 389 -8.21 -5.59 -4.53
C ILE A 389 -7.87 -5.51 -6.03
N HIS A 390 -6.92 -6.33 -6.49
CA HIS A 390 -6.55 -6.44 -7.89
C HIS A 390 -7.74 -6.89 -8.76
N THR A 391 -8.55 -7.85 -8.29
CA THR A 391 -9.73 -8.35 -9.01
C THR A 391 -10.73 -7.24 -9.39
N LEU A 392 -10.80 -6.16 -8.60
CA LEU A 392 -11.64 -5.00 -8.90
C LEU A 392 -11.31 -4.37 -10.25
N ASN A 393 -10.07 -4.50 -10.74
CA ASN A 393 -9.66 -4.06 -12.08
C ASN A 393 -10.55 -4.65 -13.18
N CYS A 394 -10.88 -5.94 -13.09
CA CYS A 394 -11.71 -6.62 -14.09
C CYS A 394 -13.21 -6.38 -13.89
N GLU A 395 -13.64 -6.27 -12.64
CA GLU A 395 -15.07 -6.20 -12.32
C GLU A 395 -15.65 -4.79 -12.57
N TYR A 396 -14.95 -3.75 -12.12
CA TYR A 396 -15.54 -2.41 -11.99
C TYR A 396 -14.65 -1.26 -12.47
N ILE A 397 -13.34 -1.35 -12.23
CA ILE A 397 -12.45 -0.19 -12.33
C ILE A 397 -12.11 0.12 -13.77
N TRP A 398 -11.83 -0.91 -14.57
CA TRP A 398 -11.54 -0.74 -15.99
C TRP A 398 -12.84 -0.49 -16.78
N PRO A 399 -13.02 0.71 -17.36
CA PRO A 399 -14.28 1.04 -18.01
C PRO A 399 -14.48 0.24 -19.30
N ALA A 400 -15.66 -0.35 -19.47
CA ALA A 400 -16.05 -1.16 -20.62
C ALA A 400 -15.93 -0.46 -21.99
N GLY A 401 -15.86 0.87 -22.03
CA GLY A 401 -15.84 1.68 -23.25
C GLY A 401 -14.45 2.16 -23.70
N VAL A 402 -13.36 1.70 -23.04
CA VAL A 402 -11.98 2.03 -23.43
C VAL A 402 -11.40 0.90 -24.28
N ASP A 403 -11.17 1.18 -25.56
CA ASP A 403 -10.40 0.29 -26.44
C ASP A 403 -8.92 0.67 -26.39
N LEU A 404 -8.13 -0.21 -25.77
CA LEU A 404 -6.69 -0.05 -25.60
C LEU A 404 -5.92 -0.10 -26.93
N GLN A 405 -6.52 -0.61 -28.01
CA GLN A 405 -5.87 -0.66 -29.33
C GLN A 405 -5.67 0.72 -29.97
N SER A 406 -6.39 1.75 -29.50
CA SER A 406 -6.31 3.09 -30.09
C SER A 406 -5.28 4.02 -29.45
N THR A 407 -4.70 3.65 -28.32
CA THR A 407 -3.79 4.52 -27.55
C THR A 407 -2.30 4.26 -27.80
N ASP A 408 -1.94 3.16 -28.46
CA ASP A 408 -0.54 2.78 -28.68
C ASP A 408 0.01 3.18 -30.08
N GLU A 409 -0.83 3.59 -31.04
CA GLU A 409 -0.39 3.88 -32.43
C GLU A 409 -0.47 5.35 -32.88
N ALA A 410 -0.77 6.30 -31.99
CA ALA A 410 -1.00 7.69 -32.41
C ALA A 410 -0.01 8.70 -31.82
N GLU A 411 1.30 8.46 -31.97
CA GLU A 411 2.30 9.53 -31.93
C GLU A 411 3.62 9.10 -32.59
N GLU A 412 3.56 8.56 -33.81
CA GLU A 412 4.71 8.59 -34.73
C GLU A 412 4.45 9.67 -35.80
N ASP A 413 5.18 10.77 -35.63
CA ASP A 413 5.13 12.01 -36.41
C ASP A 413 5.58 11.75 -37.86
N THR A 414 4.68 11.18 -38.67
CA THR A 414 4.83 11.17 -40.13
C THR A 414 3.88 12.20 -40.72
N ALA A 415 4.48 13.32 -41.11
CA ALA A 415 3.85 14.39 -41.88
C ALA A 415 3.35 13.86 -43.24
N ALA A 416 2.18 13.22 -43.26
CA ALA A 416 1.44 12.91 -44.46
C ALA A 416 -0.03 13.24 -44.23
N ALA A 417 -0.51 14.21 -45.00
CA ALA A 417 -1.85 14.76 -44.94
C ALA A 417 -2.92 13.70 -45.20
N TYR A 418 -3.46 13.10 -44.14
CA TYR A 418 -4.77 12.45 -44.14
C TYR A 418 -5.75 13.30 -43.33
N PRO A 419 -7.03 13.42 -43.74
CA PRO A 419 -8.03 14.14 -42.95
C PRO A 419 -8.13 13.50 -41.57
N SER A 420 -7.81 14.29 -40.55
CA SER A 420 -7.86 13.92 -39.14
C SER A 420 -9.23 13.30 -38.81
N ARG A 421 -9.24 12.01 -38.49
CA ARG A 421 -10.42 11.32 -37.95
C ARG A 421 -10.93 12.14 -36.75
N PRO A 422 -12.24 12.46 -36.66
CA PRO A 422 -12.74 13.19 -35.50
C PRO A 422 -12.39 12.41 -34.23
N LYS A 423 -11.61 13.02 -33.34
CA LYS A 423 -11.24 12.41 -32.06
C LYS A 423 -12.55 12.10 -31.32
N SER A 424 -12.84 10.82 -31.12
CA SER A 424 -13.97 10.41 -30.28
C SER A 424 -13.88 11.14 -28.94
N PRO A 425 -14.98 11.66 -28.40
CA PRO A 425 -14.95 12.35 -27.12
C PRO A 425 -14.42 11.40 -26.03
N LEU A 426 -13.52 11.90 -25.17
CA LEU A 426 -12.99 11.12 -24.05
C LEU A 426 -14.13 10.61 -23.16
N LEU A 427 -14.03 9.35 -22.75
CA LEU A 427 -14.99 8.73 -21.83
C LEU A 427 -15.02 9.51 -20.51
N ASP A 428 -16.22 9.89 -20.06
CA ASP A 428 -16.42 10.55 -18.77
C ASP A 428 -16.72 9.54 -17.69
N LEU A 429 -15.97 9.62 -16.60
CA LEU A 429 -16.12 8.75 -15.45
C LEU A 429 -16.93 9.42 -14.31
N ASP A 430 -17.21 10.73 -14.37
CA ASP A 430 -18.09 11.41 -13.40
C ASP A 430 -19.56 11.32 -13.81
N VAL A 431 -20.02 10.09 -14.07
CA VAL A 431 -21.38 9.80 -14.52
C VAL A 431 -22.01 8.74 -13.62
N PRO A 432 -23.35 8.75 -13.42
CA PRO A 432 -24.02 7.79 -12.55
C PRO A 432 -23.75 6.32 -12.91
N SER A 433 -23.53 6.00 -14.18
CA SER A 433 -23.25 4.62 -14.62
C SER A 433 -21.88 4.11 -14.16
N TYR A 434 -20.92 5.00 -13.87
CA TYR A 434 -19.59 4.63 -13.38
C TYR A 434 -19.47 4.88 -11.86
N MET A 435 -19.86 6.08 -11.40
CA MET A 435 -19.77 6.45 -9.98
C MET A 435 -20.84 5.79 -9.10
N GLY A 436 -22.03 5.51 -9.65
CA GLY A 436 -23.17 5.03 -8.86
C GLY A 436 -22.90 3.70 -8.14
N PRO A 437 -22.31 2.67 -8.79
CA PRO A 437 -21.87 1.47 -8.10
C PRO A 437 -20.83 1.76 -7.00
N LEU A 438 -19.80 2.55 -7.31
CA LEU A 438 -18.73 2.88 -6.36
C LEU A 438 -19.24 3.58 -5.10
N GLU A 439 -20.14 4.56 -5.26
CA GLU A 439 -20.73 5.32 -4.15
C GLU A 439 -21.71 4.47 -3.32
N ARG A 440 -22.52 3.62 -3.96
CA ARG A 440 -23.48 2.74 -3.26
C ARG A 440 -22.78 1.66 -2.45
N GLU A 441 -21.72 1.09 -3.00
CA GLU A 441 -20.96 0.00 -2.39
C GLU A 441 -19.84 0.51 -1.47
N MET A 442 -19.59 1.82 -1.45
CA MET A 442 -18.52 2.47 -0.68
C MET A 442 -17.14 1.88 -1.03
N VAL A 443 -16.89 1.62 -2.31
CA VAL A 443 -15.69 0.87 -2.76
C VAL A 443 -14.41 1.61 -2.38
N VAL A 444 -14.33 2.90 -2.68
CA VAL A 444 -13.13 3.72 -2.39
C VAL A 444 -12.96 3.89 -0.89
N GLU A 445 -14.05 4.18 -0.17
CA GLU A 445 -14.07 4.25 1.29
C GLU A 445 -13.60 2.95 1.96
N LYS A 446 -14.03 1.79 1.43
CA LYS A 446 -13.65 0.46 1.92
C LYS A 446 -12.16 0.19 1.72
N LEU A 447 -11.60 0.52 0.57
CA LEU A 447 -10.17 0.37 0.29
C LEU A 447 -9.32 1.25 1.23
N ILE A 448 -9.75 2.48 1.47
CA ILE A 448 -9.12 3.40 2.43
C ILE A 448 -9.22 2.83 3.86
N ALA A 449 -10.37 2.28 4.24
CA ALA A 449 -10.54 1.64 5.55
C ALA A 449 -9.64 0.41 5.70
N GLN A 450 -9.62 -0.50 4.72
CA GLN A 450 -8.77 -1.69 4.72
C GLN A 450 -7.29 -1.32 4.86
N GLY A 451 -6.81 -0.32 4.11
CA GLY A 451 -5.44 0.17 4.22
C GLY A 451 -5.13 0.71 5.61
N GLY A 452 -6.04 1.49 6.19
CA GLY A 452 -5.87 2.05 7.53
C GLY A 452 -5.86 0.98 8.62
N LEU A 453 -6.81 0.04 8.61
CA LEU A 453 -6.88 -1.03 9.61
C LEU A 453 -5.69 -1.98 9.48
N ARG A 454 -5.29 -2.39 8.26
CA ARG A 454 -4.09 -3.22 8.07
C ARG A 454 -2.82 -2.52 8.53
N LEU A 455 -2.65 -1.23 8.23
CA LEU A 455 -1.52 -0.45 8.74
C LEU A 455 -1.53 -0.40 10.29
N ALA A 456 -2.68 -0.18 10.92
CA ALA A 456 -2.80 -0.25 12.38
C ALA A 456 -2.43 -1.63 12.92
N GLY A 457 -2.89 -2.70 12.29
CA GLY A 457 -2.55 -4.08 12.68
C GLY A 457 -1.05 -4.35 12.64
N ILE A 458 -0.37 -3.91 11.57
CA ILE A 458 1.09 -4.03 11.44
C ILE A 458 1.80 -3.24 12.54
N LEU A 459 1.42 -1.97 12.77
CA LEU A 459 2.05 -1.11 13.76
C LEU A 459 1.80 -1.57 15.20
N ASN A 460 0.60 -2.07 15.49
CA ASN A 460 0.28 -2.68 16.77
C ASN A 460 1.09 -3.95 16.99
N TRP A 461 1.22 -4.80 15.98
CA TRP A 461 2.08 -5.99 16.06
C TRP A 461 3.55 -5.64 16.29
N LEU A 462 4.06 -4.60 15.63
CA LEU A 462 5.46 -4.17 15.75
C LEU A 462 5.79 -3.52 17.11
N PHE A 463 4.87 -2.73 17.67
CA PHE A 463 5.20 -1.76 18.72
C PHE A 463 4.27 -1.77 19.94
N ALA A 464 3.14 -2.47 19.91
CA ALA A 464 2.21 -2.43 21.05
C ALA A 464 2.78 -3.19 22.24
N ASP A 465 2.85 -2.48 23.36
CA ASP A 465 3.02 -3.05 24.68
C ASP A 465 1.64 -3.36 25.25
N TRP A 466 1.20 -4.61 25.13
CA TRP A 466 -0.12 -5.09 25.54
C TRP A 466 -0.25 -5.36 27.04
N ASP A 467 0.85 -5.20 27.80
CA ASP A 467 0.86 -5.30 29.25
C ASP A 467 0.52 -3.94 29.92
N GLN A 468 0.44 -2.86 29.13
CA GLN A 468 -0.07 -1.53 29.53
C GLN A 468 -1.54 -1.40 29.19
#